data_AF-A0A961E8Y0-F1
#
_entry.id   AF-A0A961E8Y0-F1
#
_cell.length_a   1.000
_cell.length_b   1.000
_cell.length_c   1.000
_cell.angle_alpha   90.00
_cell.angle_beta   90.00
_cell.angle_gamma   90.00
#
_symmetry.space_group_name_H-M   'P 1'
#
loop_
_entity.id
_entity.type
_entity.pdbx_description
1 polymer ?
#
loop_
_entity_poly.entity_id
_entity_poly.type
_entity_poly.pdbx_seq_one_letter_code
_entity_poly.pdbx_strand_id
1 'polypeptide(L)'
;MSADEVLVDVLRAQLAAQPWWRTSANTVTSAVTLGVNAVWLLVSFGVDVDPMVIAVVAALVQLLGVVGVKLTPNGVTARQIDELEAYVGRHRA
;
A
#
# COMPACT_ATOMS: atom_id res chain seq x y z
N MET A 1 22.69 -4.08 -25.61
CA MET A 1 21.70 -3.74 -24.56
C MET A 1 22.45 -3.15 -23.39
N SER A 2 22.11 -1.93 -22.98
CA SER A 2 22.68 -1.36 -21.75
C SER A 2 22.07 -2.04 -20.51
N ALA A 3 22.74 -1.93 -19.37
CA ALA A 3 22.21 -2.45 -18.11
C ALA A 3 20.84 -1.83 -17.76
N ASP A 4 20.61 -0.57 -18.15
CA ASP A 4 19.36 0.15 -17.91
C ASP A 4 18.19 -0.43 -18.73
N GLU A 5 18.44 -0.80 -19.99
CA GLU A 5 17.45 -1.45 -20.86
C GLU A 5 17.04 -2.81 -20.28
N VAL A 6 18.02 -3.59 -19.80
CA VAL A 6 17.75 -4.87 -19.12
C VAL A 6 16.88 -4.66 -17.87
N LEU A 7 17.17 -3.63 -17.06
CA LEU A 7 16.42 -3.34 -15.84
C LEU A 7 14.97 -2.95 -16.13
N VAL A 8 14.75 -2.09 -17.12
CA VAL A 8 13.41 -1.67 -17.57
C VAL A 8 12.60 -2.86 -18.06
N ASP A 9 13.21 -3.74 -18.87
CA ASP A 9 12.53 -4.95 -19.38
C ASP A 9 12.14 -5.91 -18.25
N VAL A 10 13.03 -6.09 -17.25
CA VAL A 10 12.73 -6.89 -16.06
C VAL A 10 11.57 -6.30 -15.26
N LEU A 11 11.53 -4.98 -15.08
CA LEU A 11 10.43 -4.31 -14.37
C LEU A 11 9.11 -4.41 -15.13
N ARG A 12 9.12 -4.29 -16.47
CA ARG A 12 7.94 -4.51 -17.32
C ARG A 12 7.42 -5.94 -17.19
N ALA A 13 8.32 -6.93 -17.21
CA ALA A 13 7.96 -8.33 -17.02
C ALA A 13 7.36 -8.59 -15.62
N GLN A 14 7.93 -8.00 -14.57
CA GLN A 14 7.38 -8.09 -13.21
C GLN A 14 6.00 -7.43 -13.09
N LEU A 15 5.81 -6.24 -13.69
CA LEU A 15 4.53 -5.55 -13.72
C LEU A 15 3.43 -6.38 -14.42
N ALA A 16 3.79 -7.10 -15.49
CA ALA A 16 2.85 -7.97 -16.21
C ALA A 16 2.54 -9.27 -15.45
N ALA A 17 3.51 -9.82 -14.71
CA ALA A 17 3.35 -11.07 -13.97
C ALA A 17 2.67 -10.89 -12.60
N GLN A 18 2.76 -9.71 -12.00
CA GLN A 18 2.21 -9.48 -10.67
C GLN A 18 0.67 -9.38 -10.70
N PRO A 19 -0.03 -9.85 -9.65
CA PRO A 19 -1.46 -9.61 -9.49
C PRO A 19 -1.80 -8.12 -9.48
N TRP A 20 -2.95 -7.75 -10.05
CA TRP A 20 -3.40 -6.36 -10.17
C TRP A 20 -3.35 -5.59 -8.85
N TRP A 21 -3.73 -6.23 -7.74
CA TRP A 21 -3.78 -5.61 -6.42
C TRP A 21 -2.41 -5.24 -5.87
N ARG A 22 -1.30 -5.82 -6.36
CA ARG A 22 0.05 -5.49 -5.88
C ARG A 22 0.44 -4.05 -6.18
N THR A 23 -0.09 -3.47 -7.26
CA THR A 23 0.09 -2.05 -7.58
C THR A 23 -0.50 -1.11 -6.52
N SER A 24 -1.48 -1.60 -5.76
CA SER A 24 -2.26 -0.83 -4.79
C SER A 24 -2.33 -1.54 -3.43
N ALA A 25 -1.32 -2.35 -3.09
CA ALA A 25 -1.37 -3.21 -1.92
C ALA A 25 -1.59 -2.42 -0.62
N ASN A 26 -0.92 -1.27 -0.48
CA ASN A 26 -1.12 -0.36 0.66
C ASN A 26 -2.52 0.24 0.73
N THR A 27 -3.16 0.46 -0.42
CA THR A 27 -4.56 0.91 -0.48
C THR A 27 -5.49 -0.18 0.02
N VAL A 28 -5.23 -1.44 -0.35
CA VAL A 28 -5.99 -2.60 0.16
C VAL A 28 -5.80 -2.72 1.67
N THR A 29 -4.58 -2.63 2.19
CA THR A 29 -4.32 -2.65 3.63
C THR A 29 -5.01 -1.49 4.37
N SER A 30 -5.01 -0.29 3.79
CA SER A 30 -5.74 0.87 4.31
C SER A 30 -7.24 0.62 4.34
N ALA A 31 -7.81 0.05 3.27
CA ALA A 31 -9.23 -0.26 3.19
C ALA A 31 -9.65 -1.32 4.23
N VAL A 32 -8.81 -2.34 4.45
CA VAL A 32 -9.03 -3.34 5.51
C VAL A 32 -8.99 -2.69 6.89
N THR A 33 -8.00 -1.83 7.15
CA THR A 33 -7.90 -1.09 8.41
C THR A 33 -9.15 -0.25 8.66
N LEU A 34 -9.61 0.48 7.63
CA LEU A 34 -10.84 1.26 7.71
C LEU A 34 -12.06 0.37 8.00
N GLY A 35 -12.15 -0.79 7.35
CA GLY A 35 -13.22 -1.77 7.59
C GLY A 35 -13.23 -2.28 9.03
N VAL A 36 -12.06 -2.63 9.58
CA VAL A 36 -11.93 -3.04 10.98
C VAL A 36 -12.38 -1.92 11.93
N ASN A 37 -11.97 -0.68 11.66
CA ASN A 37 -12.37 0.46 12.49
C ASN A 37 -13.89 0.73 12.40
N ALA A 38 -14.48 0.60 11.20
CA ALA A 38 -15.92 0.75 11.01
C ALA A 38 -16.71 -0.31 11.80
N VAL A 39 -16.27 -1.57 11.78
CA VAL A 39 -16.87 -2.64 12.58
C VAL A 39 -16.76 -2.33 14.07
N TRP A 40 -15.59 -1.86 14.54
CA TRP A 40 -15.39 -1.47 15.93
C TRP A 40 -16.36 -0.37 16.38
N LEU A 41 -16.54 0.66 15.55
CA LEU A 41 -17.49 1.74 15.83
C LEU A 41 -18.93 1.24 15.89
N LEU A 42 -19.34 0.38 14.96
CA LEU A 42 -20.69 -0.20 14.97
C LEU A 42 -20.95 -1.02 16.24
N VAL A 43 -19.98 -1.83 16.68
CA VAL A 43 -20.07 -2.57 17.94
C VAL A 43 -20.17 -1.63 19.13
N SER A 44 -19.37 -0.56 19.14
CA SER A 44 -19.35 0.44 20.22
C SER A 44 -20.66 1.23 20.32
N PHE A 45 -21.45 1.32 19.26
CA PHE A 45 -22.80 1.90 19.31
C PHE A 45 -23.87 0.91 19.78
N GLY A 46 -23.67 -0.39 19.53
CA GLY A 46 -24.62 -1.44 19.91
C GLY A 46 -24.46 -1.94 21.35
N VAL A 47 -23.34 -1.63 22.00
CA VAL A 47 -22.99 -2.08 23.35
C VAL A 47 -22.55 -0.86 24.17
N ASP A 48 -22.94 -0.82 25.45
CA ASP A 48 -22.49 0.23 26.36
C ASP A 48 -21.02 -0.03 26.74
N VAL A 49 -20.12 0.57 25.96
CA VAL A 49 -18.67 0.47 26.14
C VAL A 49 -18.15 1.78 26.73
N ASP A 50 -17.30 1.66 27.75
CA ASP A 50 -16.65 2.81 28.39
C ASP A 50 -15.96 3.71 27.34
N PRO A 51 -16.17 5.05 27.36
CA PRO A 51 -15.61 5.96 26.36
C PRO A 51 -14.08 5.91 26.25
N MET A 52 -13.37 5.64 27.36
CA MET A 52 -11.92 5.48 27.35
C MET A 52 -11.50 4.21 26.60
N VAL A 53 -12.25 3.12 26.76
CA VAL A 53 -12.00 1.86 26.03
C VAL A 53 -12.23 2.07 24.53
N ILE A 54 -13.31 2.75 24.14
CA ILE A 54 -13.58 3.11 22.74
C ILE A 54 -12.38 3.86 22.14
N ALA A 55 -11.89 4.89 22.84
CA ALA A 55 -10.79 5.72 22.37
C ALA A 55 -9.47 4.94 22.26
N VAL A 56 -9.14 4.11 23.26
CA VAL A 56 -7.91 3.30 23.28
C VAL A 56 -7.91 2.29 22.13
N VAL A 57 -9.01 1.56 21.93
CA VAL A 57 -9.08 0.58 20.84
C VAL A 57 -9.01 1.26 19.49
N ALA A 58 -9.71 2.39 19.29
CA ALA A 58 -9.63 3.15 18.05
C ALA A 58 -8.18 3.62 17.79
N ALA A 59 -7.48 4.14 18.80
CA ALA A 59 -6.08 4.53 18.66
C ALA A 59 -5.16 3.35 18.28
N LEU A 60 -5.37 2.18 18.88
CA LEU A 60 -4.61 0.96 18.55
C LEU A 60 -4.87 0.49 17.12
N VAL A 61 -6.12 0.48 16.67
CA VAL A 61 -6.48 0.11 15.28
C VAL A 61 -5.76 1.04 14.30
N GLN A 62 -5.73 2.34 14.57
CA GLN A 62 -5.04 3.31 13.72
C GLN A 62 -3.52 3.09 13.69
N LEU A 63 -2.89 2.84 14.85
CA LEU A 63 -1.45 2.55 14.93
C LEU A 63 -1.10 1.27 14.16
N LEU A 64 -1.88 0.20 14.35
CA LEU A 64 -1.71 -1.06 13.63
C LEU A 64 -1.94 -0.88 12.12
N GLY A 65 -2.87 -0.02 11.72
CA GLY A 65 -3.10 0.36 10.33
C GLY A 65 -1.88 1.01 9.70
N VAL A 66 -1.28 2.00 10.37
CA VAL A 66 -0.06 2.68 9.90
C VAL A 66 1.10 1.68 9.77
N VAL A 67 1.29 0.83 10.78
CA VAL A 67 2.32 -0.22 10.74
C VAL A 67 2.06 -1.20 9.60
N GLY A 68 0.82 -1.64 9.43
CA GLY A 68 0.40 -2.51 8.34
C GLY A 68 0.72 -1.92 6.98
N VAL A 69 0.32 -0.66 6.72
CA VAL A 69 0.61 0.05 5.46
C VAL A 69 2.11 0.15 5.22
N LYS A 70 2.91 0.43 6.25
CA LYS A 70 4.37 0.50 6.12
C LYS A 70 5.00 -0.85 5.78
N LEU A 71 4.46 -1.93 6.33
CA LEU A 71 4.96 -3.29 6.13
C LEU A 71 4.42 -3.96 4.87
N THR A 72 3.34 -3.46 4.28
CA THR A 72 2.81 -3.97 3.02
C THR A 72 3.75 -3.59 1.87
N PRO A 73 4.34 -4.57 1.16
CA PRO A 73 5.19 -4.28 0.02
C PRO A 73 4.34 -3.99 -1.22
N ASN A 74 4.35 -2.74 -1.67
CA ASN A 74 3.81 -2.40 -3.00
C ASN A 74 4.66 -3.05 -4.10
N GLY A 75 3.99 -3.57 -5.13
CA GLY A 75 4.63 -4.08 -6.33
C GLY A 75 5.14 -2.97 -7.25
N VAL A 76 5.68 -3.37 -8.40
CA VAL A 76 6.12 -2.45 -9.45
C VAL A 76 4.90 -1.70 -10.01
N THR A 77 5.06 -0.45 -10.41
CA THR A 77 3.99 0.34 -11.04
C THR A 77 4.44 0.86 -12.39
N ALA A 78 3.49 1.07 -13.32
CA ALA A 78 3.80 1.63 -14.64
C ALA A 78 4.51 2.99 -14.52
N ARG A 79 4.04 3.83 -13.61
CA ARG A 79 4.63 5.13 -13.31
C ARG A 79 6.11 5.05 -12.93
N GLN A 80 6.50 4.06 -12.12
CA GLN A 80 7.92 3.87 -11.75
C GLN A 80 8.78 3.53 -12.96
N ILE A 81 8.26 2.74 -13.90
CA ILE A 81 8.97 2.38 -15.13
C ILE A 81 9.13 3.63 -16.01
N ASP A 82 8.06 4.41 -16.21
CA ASP A 82 8.09 5.63 -17.00
C ASP A 82 9.07 6.67 -16.42
N GLU A 83 9.08 6.84 -15.09
CA GLU A 83 10.01 7.72 -14.39
C GLU A 83 11.47 7.26 -14.54
N LEU A 84 11.72 5.95 -14.48
CA LEU A 84 13.04 5.36 -14.68
C LEU A 84 13.53 5.57 -16.11
N GLU A 85 12.69 5.30 -17.11
CA GLU A 85 13.00 5.52 -18.53
C GLU A 85 13.32 6.99 -18.81
N ALA A 86 12.52 7.91 -18.27
CA ALA A 86 12.76 9.34 -18.39
C ALA A 86 14.07 9.77 -17.70
N TYR A 87 14.38 9.19 -16.54
CA TYR A 87 15.63 9.46 -15.82
C TYR A 87 16.85 8.99 -16.61
N VAL A 88 16.84 7.74 -17.09
CA VAL A 88 17.91 7.17 -17.90
C VAL A 88 18.09 7.98 -19.18
N GLY A 89 16.99 8.31 -19.88
CA GLY A 89 17.03 9.11 -21.11
C GLY A 89 17.68 10.48 -20.92
N ARG A 90 17.54 11.12 -19.74
CA ARG A 90 18.22 12.38 -19.42
C ARG A 90 19.70 12.24 -19.08
N HIS A 91 20.16 11.07 -18.63
CA HIS A 91 21.53 10.85 -18.15
C HIS A 91 22.39 9.99 -19.09
N ARG A 92 21.86 9.61 -20.25
CA ARG A 92 22.56 8.84 -21.28
C ARG A 92 23.35 9.72 -22.28
N ALA A 93 23.47 11.02 -22.00
CA ALA A 93 24.20 12.02 -22.80
C ALA A 93 25.68 12.08 -22.42
#